data_AF-A0A7L5YAT0-F1
#
_entry.id   AF-A0A7L5YAT0-F1
#
_cell.length_a   1.000
_cell.length_b   1.000
_cell.length_c   1.000
_cell.angle_alpha   90.00
_cell.angle_beta   90.00
_cell.angle_gamma   90.00
#
_symmetry.space_group_name_H-M   'P 1'
#
loop_
_entity.id
_entity.type
_entity.pdbx_description
1 polymer ?
#
loop_
_entity_poly.entity_id
_entity_poly.type
_entity_poly.pdbx_seq_one_letter_code
_entity_poly.pdbx_strand_id
1 'polypeptide(L)' 'MIHGTSYIETADTPTTRGDEVYSTLEEVAAALSEEEGRTVTVQEVRKIEFMALRKLRRMLATMGLTSMNMLPGD' A
#
# COMPACT_ATOMS: atom_id res chain seq x y z
N MET A 1 43.88 27.70 14.37
CA MET A 1 42.59 28.10 13.76
C MET A 1 41.86 26.82 13.39
N ILE A 2 40.89 26.41 14.19
CA ILE A 2 40.16 25.15 14.03
C ILE A 2 38.97 25.44 13.12
N HIS A 3 38.99 24.92 11.89
CA HIS A 3 37.86 25.00 10.98
C HIS A 3 36.78 24.04 11.48
N GLY A 4 35.69 24.60 12.00
CA GLY A 4 34.46 23.87 12.27
C GLY A 4 33.82 23.48 10.94
N THR A 5 34.03 22.25 10.50
CA THR A 5 33.24 21.67 9.42
C THR A 5 31.95 21.14 10.02
N SER A 6 30.86 21.84 9.72
CA SER A 6 29.49 21.43 9.99
C SER A 6 29.25 19.99 9.53
N TYR A 7 28.82 19.14 10.45
CA TYR A 7 28.19 17.87 10.09
C TYR A 7 26.93 18.21 9.29
N ILE A 8 26.98 18.01 7.99
CA ILE A 8 25.77 17.97 7.16
C ILE A 8 25.06 16.69 7.60
N GLU A 9 23.96 16.87 8.33
CA GLU A 9 22.94 15.87 8.54
C GLU A 9 22.43 15.48 7.16
N THR A 10 23.08 14.49 6.54
CA THR A 10 22.59 13.87 5.32
C THR A 10 21.35 13.10 5.74
N ALA A 11 20.21 13.79 5.68
CA ALA A 11 18.91 13.19 5.66
C ALA A 11 18.99 11.98 4.73
N ASP A 12 18.82 10.81 5.33
CA ASP A 12 18.74 9.52 4.67
C ASP A 12 17.55 9.61 3.73
N THR A 13 17.84 10.02 2.50
CA THR A 13 16.86 10.17 1.43
C THR A 13 16.96 8.86 0.66
N PRO A 14 16.00 7.93 0.83
CA PRO A 14 15.95 6.78 -0.04
C PRO A 14 15.56 7.28 -1.43
N THR A 15 16.56 7.50 -2.27
CA THR A 15 16.40 7.38 -3.71
C THR A 15 16.26 5.88 -4.00
N THR A 16 15.02 5.43 -4.22
CA THR A 16 14.77 4.15 -4.88
C THR A 16 13.85 4.33 -6.08
N ARG A 17 14.41 3.95 -7.21
CA ARG A 17 13.83 3.88 -8.54
C ARG A 17 12.69 2.84 -8.51
N GLY A 18 11.44 3.29 -8.60
CA GLY A 18 10.27 2.40 -8.69
C GLY A 18 9.72 1.89 -7.36
N ASP A 19 9.80 2.69 -6.29
CA ASP A 19 9.08 2.39 -5.04
C ASP A 19 7.57 2.57 -5.29
N GLU A 20 6.85 1.47 -5.49
CA GLU A 20 5.46 1.38 -5.07
C GLU A 20 5.43 1.72 -3.58
N VAL A 21 5.13 2.97 -3.25
CA VAL A 21 4.89 3.39 -1.88
C VAL A 21 3.60 2.70 -1.45
N TYR A 22 3.74 1.51 -0.88
CA TYR A 22 2.63 0.81 -0.25
C TYR A 22 2.18 1.66 0.93
N SER A 23 1.02 2.32 0.80
CA SER A 23 0.41 3.02 1.92
C SER A 23 0.10 2.03 3.04
N THR A 24 0.42 2.41 4.27
CA THR A 24 0.07 1.58 5.44
C THR A 24 -1.45 1.55 5.62
N LEU A 25 -1.98 0.54 6.32
CA LEU A 25 -3.42 0.46 6.59
C LEU A 25 -3.90 1.64 7.43
N GLU A 26 -3.03 2.16 8.29
CA GLU A 26 -3.24 3.33 9.13
C GLU A 26 -3.36 4.61 8.27
N GLU A 27 -2.47 4.79 7.29
CA GLU A 27 -2.55 5.91 6.33
C GLU A 27 -3.84 5.85 5.50
N VAL A 28 -4.21 4.66 5.02
CA VAL A 28 -5.45 4.47 4.26
C VAL A 28 -6.68 4.77 5.14
N ALA A 29 -6.68 4.30 6.39
CA ALA A 29 -7.77 4.59 7.33
C ALA A 29 -7.89 6.09 7.64
N ALA A 30 -6.76 6.79 7.78
CA ALA A 30 -6.73 8.24 7.99
C ALA A 30 -7.27 9.01 6.78
N ALA A 31 -6.79 8.68 5.57
CA ALA A 31 -7.26 9.31 4.33
C ALA A 31 -8.76 9.10 4.10
N LEU A 32 -9.25 7.87 4.28
CA LEU A 32 -10.68 7.57 4.18
C LEU A 32 -11.51 8.27 5.27
N SER A 33 -10.95 8.48 6.46
CA SER A 33 -11.65 9.21 7.51
C SER A 33 -11.86 10.68 7.15
N GLU A 34 -10.87 11.29 6.53
CA GLU A 34 -10.92 12.67 6.04
C GLU A 34 -11.93 12.81 4.89
N GLU A 35 -11.89 11.90 3.91
CA GLU A 35 -12.79 11.91 2.75
C GLU A 35 -14.26 11.68 3.12
N GLU A 36 -14.52 10.71 4.00
CA GLU A 36 -15.88 10.32 4.38
C GLU A 36 -16.48 11.22 5.47
N GLY A 37 -15.69 12.12 6.06
CA GLY A 37 -16.13 12.98 7.16
C GLY A 37 -16.53 12.20 8.42
N ARG A 38 -16.05 10.97 8.59
CA ARG A 38 -16.30 10.09 9.75
C ARG A 38 -15.04 9.30 10.08
N THR A 39 -14.92 8.83 11.32
CA THR A 39 -13.83 7.90 11.66
C THR A 39 -14.00 6.57 10.91
N VAL A 40 -12.96 6.21 10.15
CA VAL A 40 -12.78 4.90 9.51
C VAL A 40 -11.64 4.19 10.22
N THR A 41 -11.91 2.97 10.69
CA THR A 41 -10.93 2.17 11.43
C THR A 41 -10.12 1.27 10.50
N VAL A 42 -8.89 0.91 10.91
CA VAL A 42 -8.06 -0.10 10.22
C VAL A 42 -8.81 -1.43 10.02
N GLN A 43 -9.67 -1.82 10.97
CA GLN A 43 -10.48 -3.04 10.85
C GLN A 43 -11.52 -2.94 9.72
N GLU A 44 -12.13 -1.79 9.53
CA GLU A 44 -13.03 -1.54 8.39
C GLU A 44 -12.27 -1.63 7.07
N VAL A 45 -11.09 -1.00 6.98
CA VAL A 45 -10.23 -1.08 5.79
C VAL A 45 -9.90 -2.53 5.44
N ARG A 46 -9.44 -3.33 6.42
CA ARG A 46 -9.16 -4.77 6.22
C ARG A 46 -10.39 -5.56 5.76
N LYS A 47 -11.57 -5.24 6.31
CA LYS A 47 -12.82 -5.90 5.93
C LYS A 47 -13.17 -5.58 4.48
N ILE A 48 -13.04 -4.32 4.07
CA ILE A 48 -13.28 -3.87 2.69
C ILE A 48 -12.31 -4.59 1.74
N GLU A 49 -11.02 -4.59 2.05
CA GLU A 49 -9.99 -5.26 1.27
C GLU A 49 -10.30 -6.75 1.10
N PHE A 50 -10.62 -7.45 2.20
CA PHE A 50 -10.97 -8.87 2.16
C PHE A 50 -12.20 -9.14 1.28
N MET A 51 -13.24 -8.30 1.39
CA MET A 51 -14.44 -8.43 0.58
C MET A 51 -14.16 -8.17 -0.90
N ALA A 52 -13.36 -7.15 -1.23
CA ALA A 52 -12.94 -6.83 -2.57
C ALA A 52 -12.16 -7.99 -3.20
N LEU A 53 -11.16 -8.53 -2.50
CA LEU A 53 -10.38 -9.68 -2.94
C LEU A 53 -11.26 -10.92 -3.13
N ARG A 54 -12.19 -11.19 -2.22
CA ARG A 54 -13.13 -12.31 -2.36
C ARG A 54 -14.01 -12.15 -3.62
N LYS A 55 -14.50 -10.94 -3.89
CA LYS A 55 -15.30 -10.66 -5.09
C LYS A 55 -14.46 -10.82 -6.36
N LEU A 56 -13.24 -10.27 -6.37
CA LEU A 56 -12.31 -10.38 -7.47
C LEU A 56 -11.99 -11.85 -7.79
N ARG A 57 -11.66 -12.66 -6.78
CA ARG A 57 -11.40 -14.10 -6.97
C ARG A 57 -12.60 -14.82 -7.59
N ARG A 58 -13.83 -14.51 -7.16
CA ARG A 58 -15.04 -15.10 -7.75
C ARG A 58 -15.20 -14.70 -9.21
N MET A 59 -14.99 -13.43 -9.54
CA MET A 59 -15.06 -12.94 -10.91
C MET A 59 -14.03 -13.61 -11.83
N LEU A 60 -12.78 -13.72 -11.37
CA LEU A 60 -11.72 -14.39 -12.11
C LEU A 60 -12.04 -15.88 -12.34
N ALA A 61 -12.53 -16.57 -11.29
CA ALA A 61 -12.97 -17.95 -11.41
C ALA A 61 -14.11 -18.13 -12.43
N THR A 62 -15.09 -17.20 -12.47
CA THR A 62 -16.16 -17.25 -13.49
C THR A 62 -15.65 -17.04 -14.91
N MET A 63 -14.51 -16.35 -15.07
CA MET A 63 -13.85 -16.15 -16.37
C MET A 63 -12.89 -17.29 -16.73
N GLY A 64 -12.81 -18.35 -15.93
CA GLY A 64 -11.85 -19.45 -16.12
C GLY A 64 -10.39 -19.07 -15.80
N LEU A 65 -10.17 -17.86 -15.28
CA LEU A 65 -8.88 -17.35 -14.85
C LEU A 65 -8.66 -17.77 -13.40
N THR A 66 -8.02 -18.92 -13.21
CA THR A 66 -7.61 -19.40 -11.89
C THR A 66 -6.19 -18.92 -11.60
N SER A 67 -5.79 -18.92 -10.33
CA SER A 67 -4.44 -18.57 -9.91
C SER A 67 -3.34 -19.44 -10.57
N MET A 68 -3.67 -20.66 -11.03
CA MET A 68 -2.76 -21.49 -11.83
C MET A 68 -2.55 -20.98 -13.27
N ASN A 69 -3.52 -20.25 -13.83
CA ASN A 69 -3.49 -19.81 -15.22
C ASN A 69 -3.11 -18.32 -15.38
N MET A 70 -3.00 -17.57 -14.27
CA MET A 70 -2.68 -16.14 -14.28
C MET A 70 -1.20 -15.83 -13.98
N LEU A 71 -0.44 -16.80 -13.49
CA LEU A 71 1.01 -16.67 -13.40
C LEU A 71 1.60 -17.07 -14.76
N PRO A 72 2.51 -16.26 -15.34
CA PRO A 72 3.24 -16.70 -16.52
C PRO A 72 3.96 -18.01 -16.17
N GLY A 73 3.76 -19.05 -17.00
CA GLY A 73 4.57 -20.26 -16.90
C GLY A 73 6.02 -19.91 -17.18
N ASP A 74 6.93 -20.50 -16.40
CA ASP A 74 8.39 -20.40 -16.58
C ASP A 74 8.82 -20.62 -18.04
#